data_AF-A0AAV0RZY5-F1
#
_entry.id   AF-A0AAV0RZY5-F1
#
_cell.length_a   1.000
_cell.length_b   1.000
_cell.length_c   1.000
_cell.angle_alpha   90.00
_cell.angle_beta   90.00
_cell.angle_gamma   90.00
#
_symmetry.space_group_name_H-M   'P 1'
#
loop_
_entity.id
_entity.type
_entity.pdbx_description
1 polymer ?
#
loop_
_entity_poly.entity_id
_entity_poly.type
_entity_poly.pdbx_seq_one_letter_code
_entity_poly.pdbx_strand_id
1 'polypeptide(L)'
;METVSSLHSICRASPTRRESSKKSYTPQKVAIGPYHRDGATAAEPLRPMEDHKWRYVHALLGRRTDLEASLNDCVSALRELEQRSRACYAGDDVDLPAGDEFVKVMFLDGCFIIELFLKYSTKVLRRRNDPIFAVPGMLYELRSGIKIKRAKTENLLDVKFVNGILRIPPIEVHQHTELLLRNLIALEQCSNVHGTVHHVTSYVVLVASLIESERDVKFLRQRGILTSYDDDDNGGEKKEAGVGKLFGKLCEEVELKESYYDGLCERVNGHRGKNLRALKKKLKRRRNNGSRPTLRLVMLFTVLVLLIAIVGTLFSVLTFVHRHI
;
A
#
# COMPACT_ATOMS: atom_id res chain seq x y z
N MET A 1 -35.96 24.46 0.56
CA MET A 1 -34.53 24.72 0.86
C MET A 1 -34.04 23.61 1.77
N GLU A 2 -33.49 22.54 1.18
CA GLU A 2 -32.86 21.47 1.96
C GLU A 2 -31.35 21.58 1.79
N THR A 3 -30.67 21.62 2.92
CA THR A 3 -29.26 21.95 3.12
C THR A 3 -28.33 20.93 2.48
N VAL A 4 -27.43 21.43 1.65
CA VAL A 4 -26.31 20.73 1.01
C VAL A 4 -25.54 19.90 2.05
N SER A 5 -25.67 18.56 1.97
CA SER A 5 -24.82 17.63 2.70
C SER A 5 -23.35 17.93 2.35
N SER A 6 -22.54 18.33 3.34
CA SER A 6 -21.14 18.70 3.14
C SER A 6 -20.37 17.62 2.36
N LEU A 7 -19.92 17.94 1.14
CA LEU A 7 -19.26 17.03 0.20
C LEU A 7 -17.88 16.51 0.68
N HIS A 8 -17.40 17.01 1.81
CA HIS A 8 -16.10 16.73 2.41
C HIS A 8 -15.93 15.27 2.86
N SER A 9 -15.21 14.46 2.06
CA SER A 9 -14.90 13.06 2.37
C SER A 9 -13.41 12.74 2.56
N ILE A 10 -12.55 13.73 2.27
CA ILE A 10 -11.10 13.67 2.37
C ILE A 10 -10.64 14.82 3.27
N CYS A 11 -10.39 14.51 4.55
CA CYS A 11 -10.00 15.50 5.55
C CYS A 11 -8.49 15.50 5.76
N ARG A 12 -7.90 16.70 5.89
CA ARG A 12 -6.55 16.85 6.42
C ARG A 12 -6.56 16.62 7.95
N ALA A 13 -5.47 16.13 8.52
CA ALA A 13 -5.33 16.06 9.97
C ALA A 13 -5.39 17.47 10.58
N SER A 14 -6.05 17.62 11.75
CA SER A 14 -6.20 18.92 12.41
C SER A 14 -4.85 19.55 12.77
N PRO A 15 -4.74 20.89 12.80
CA PRO A 15 -3.49 21.59 13.12
C PRO A 15 -2.84 21.10 14.42
N THR A 16 -3.62 20.98 15.49
CA THR A 16 -3.16 20.49 16.81
C THR A 16 -2.54 19.08 16.75
N ARG A 17 -3.08 18.19 15.90
CA ARG A 17 -2.54 16.84 15.70
C ARG A 17 -1.24 16.87 14.88
N ARG A 18 -1.15 17.78 13.92
CA ARG A 18 0.06 17.95 13.10
C ARG A 18 1.21 18.55 13.90
N GLU A 19 0.94 19.47 14.82
CA GLU A 19 1.94 20.06 15.72
C GLU A 19 2.51 19.02 16.70
N SER A 20 1.64 18.23 17.31
CA SER A 20 2.04 17.15 18.23
C SER A 20 2.82 16.00 17.57
N SER A 21 2.62 15.74 16.27
CA SER A 21 3.43 14.74 15.55
C SER A 21 3.57 15.01 14.05
N LYS A 22 4.35 16.04 13.69
CA LYS A 22 4.56 16.46 12.29
C LYS A 22 5.02 15.32 11.38
N LYS A 23 5.93 14.45 11.85
CA LYS A 23 6.47 13.28 11.11
C LYS A 23 5.44 12.19 10.81
N SER A 24 4.30 12.14 11.51
CA SER A 24 3.25 11.15 11.30
C SER A 24 2.24 11.55 10.22
N TYR A 25 2.07 12.86 9.98
CA TYR A 25 1.07 13.41 9.06
C TYR A 25 1.68 14.00 7.77
N THR A 26 3.01 14.00 7.67
CA THR A 26 3.74 14.37 6.45
C THR A 26 4.24 13.11 5.73
N PRO A 27 3.87 12.89 4.45
CA PRO A 27 4.39 11.77 3.66
C PRO A 27 5.92 11.73 3.65
N GLN A 28 6.49 10.53 3.72
CA GLN A 28 7.94 10.32 3.84
C GLN A 28 8.54 9.57 2.63
N LYS A 29 7.69 9.00 1.77
CA LYS A 29 8.11 8.13 0.66
C LYS A 29 7.37 8.45 -0.62
N VAL A 30 6.04 8.48 -0.57
CA VAL A 30 5.16 8.82 -1.69
C VAL A 30 4.11 9.78 -1.16
N ALA A 31 3.97 10.97 -1.75
CA ALA A 31 2.81 11.83 -1.51
C ALA A 31 1.65 11.36 -2.38
N ILE A 32 0.42 11.39 -1.88
CA ILE A 32 -0.77 11.09 -2.68
C ILE A 32 -1.82 12.15 -2.37
N GLY A 33 -2.34 12.76 -3.41
CA GLY A 33 -3.33 13.80 -3.38
C GLY A 33 -2.74 15.20 -3.18
N PRO A 34 -3.59 16.23 -3.36
CA PRO A 34 -3.19 17.64 -3.44
C PRO A 34 -2.75 18.24 -2.11
N TYR A 35 -3.14 17.69 -0.95
CA TYR A 35 -2.77 18.21 0.38
C TYR A 35 -1.28 18.23 0.73
N HIS A 36 -0.47 17.61 -0.11
CA HIS A 36 0.94 17.39 0.10
C HIS A 36 1.80 18.05 -0.97
N ARG A 37 1.24 18.96 -1.79
CA ARG A 37 1.97 19.60 -2.90
C ARG A 37 2.58 20.97 -2.57
N ASP A 38 2.08 21.74 -1.60
CA ASP A 38 2.58 23.11 -1.37
C ASP A 38 3.77 23.23 -0.41
N GLY A 39 4.64 24.21 -0.71
CA GLY A 39 5.37 25.12 0.21
C GLY A 39 6.42 24.56 1.19
N ALA A 40 6.42 23.27 1.48
CA ALA A 40 7.41 22.60 2.33
C ALA A 40 7.46 21.07 2.12
N THR A 41 6.45 20.49 1.45
CA THR A 41 6.38 19.06 1.11
C THR A 41 6.82 18.72 -0.31
N ALA A 42 7.11 19.73 -1.14
CA ALA A 42 8.08 19.62 -2.24
C ALA A 42 9.53 19.49 -1.72
N ALA A 43 9.70 18.89 -0.54
CA ALA A 43 10.99 18.63 0.06
C ALA A 43 11.75 17.69 -0.89
N GLU A 44 13.02 18.00 -1.14
CA GLU A 44 14.00 17.15 -1.83
C GLU A 44 13.77 15.62 -1.64
N PRO A 45 13.45 15.10 -0.43
CA PRO A 45 13.29 13.66 -0.21
C PRO A 45 12.12 12.98 -0.96
N LEU A 46 11.11 13.73 -1.44
CA LEU A 46 9.97 13.15 -2.15
C LEU A 46 10.08 13.24 -3.67
N ARG A 47 10.94 14.13 -4.20
CA ARG A 47 11.13 14.33 -5.64
C ARG A 47 11.41 13.04 -6.42
N PRO A 48 12.31 12.15 -5.97
CA PRO A 48 12.58 10.91 -6.70
C PRO A 48 11.35 10.04 -6.90
N MET A 49 10.39 10.09 -5.98
CA MET A 49 9.17 9.32 -6.09
C MET A 49 8.12 10.02 -6.97
N GLU A 50 8.06 11.35 -6.97
CA GLU A 50 7.22 12.10 -7.91
C GLU A 50 7.66 11.85 -9.37
N ASP A 51 8.96 11.80 -9.62
CA ASP A 51 9.50 11.41 -10.93
C ASP A 51 9.16 9.94 -11.27
N HIS A 52 9.22 9.06 -10.28
CA HIS A 52 8.90 7.65 -10.46
C HIS A 52 7.42 7.41 -10.77
N LYS A 53 6.50 8.25 -10.30
CA LYS A 53 5.07 8.18 -10.69
C LYS A 53 4.87 8.37 -12.19
N TRP A 54 5.65 9.23 -12.83
CA TRP A 54 5.59 9.38 -14.30
C TRP A 54 5.96 8.10 -15.03
N ARG A 55 6.92 7.32 -14.50
CA ARG A 55 7.24 5.99 -15.05
C ARG A 55 6.07 5.02 -14.95
N TYR A 56 5.22 5.17 -13.93
CA TYR A 56 3.99 4.38 -13.77
C TYR A 56 2.90 4.84 -14.73
N VAL A 57 2.75 6.16 -14.96
CA VAL A 57 1.88 6.71 -16.02
C VAL A 57 2.25 6.11 -17.38
N HIS A 58 3.53 6.20 -17.76
CA HIS A 58 4.01 5.66 -19.04
C HIS A 58 3.81 4.13 -19.14
N ALA A 59 4.05 3.39 -18.05
CA ALA A 59 3.82 1.95 -18.04
C ALA A 59 2.34 1.57 -18.16
N LEU A 60 1.44 2.39 -17.61
CA LEU A 60 0.00 2.17 -17.65
C LEU A 60 -0.58 2.51 -19.02
N LEU A 61 -0.31 3.73 -19.50
CA LEU A 61 -0.88 4.25 -20.75
C LEU A 61 -0.19 3.69 -21.98
N GLY A 62 1.11 3.34 -21.90
CA GLY A 62 1.85 2.69 -22.97
C GLY A 62 1.40 1.26 -23.29
N ARG A 63 0.36 0.74 -22.61
CA ARG A 63 -0.33 -0.49 -23.02
C ARG A 63 -1.34 -0.27 -24.16
N ARG A 64 -1.70 0.98 -24.42
CA ARG A 64 -2.56 1.37 -25.54
C ARG A 64 -1.69 1.74 -26.74
N THR A 65 -2.26 1.61 -27.94
CA THR A 65 -1.58 1.88 -29.22
C THR A 65 -1.27 3.37 -29.41
N ASP A 66 -2.08 4.25 -28.84
CA ASP A 66 -1.92 5.69 -28.90
C ASP A 66 -1.84 6.28 -27.48
N LEU A 67 -0.63 6.69 -27.08
CA LEU A 67 -0.35 7.26 -25.77
C LEU A 67 -0.95 8.67 -25.62
N GLU A 68 -0.91 9.48 -26.67
CA GLU A 68 -1.33 10.87 -26.64
C GLU A 68 -2.85 10.98 -26.54
N ALA A 69 -3.56 10.22 -27.38
CA ALA A 69 -5.02 10.11 -27.29
C ALA A 69 -5.45 9.61 -25.89
N SER A 70 -4.79 8.57 -25.38
CA SER A 70 -5.11 8.01 -24.06
C SER A 70 -4.88 9.00 -22.91
N LEU A 71 -3.85 9.84 -23.03
CA LEU A 71 -3.57 10.90 -22.07
C LEU A 71 -4.65 11.97 -22.13
N ASN A 72 -5.00 12.43 -23.34
CA ASN A 72 -6.03 13.45 -23.56
C ASN A 72 -7.40 13.00 -23.05
N ASP A 73 -7.78 11.75 -23.28
CA ASP A 73 -9.01 11.16 -22.75
C ASP A 73 -9.02 11.19 -21.21
N CYS A 74 -7.93 10.79 -20.58
CA CYS A 74 -7.81 10.77 -19.12
C CYS A 74 -7.87 12.18 -18.52
N VAL A 75 -7.17 13.14 -19.12
CA VAL A 75 -7.18 14.53 -18.68
C VAL A 75 -8.57 15.14 -18.84
N SER A 76 -9.23 14.91 -19.97
CA SER A 76 -10.60 15.41 -20.23
C SER A 76 -11.59 14.86 -19.22
N ALA A 77 -11.57 13.55 -18.98
CA ALA A 77 -12.40 12.91 -17.97
C ALA A 77 -12.14 13.45 -16.55
N LEU A 78 -10.88 13.76 -16.21
CA LEU A 78 -10.54 14.34 -14.91
C LEU A 78 -10.96 15.81 -14.77
N ARG A 79 -10.95 16.59 -15.85
CA ARG A 79 -11.47 17.97 -15.86
C ARG A 79 -12.97 18.00 -15.56
N GLU A 80 -13.74 17.11 -16.20
CA GLU A 80 -15.18 16.96 -15.90
C GLU A 80 -15.46 16.59 -14.43
N LEU A 81 -14.52 15.88 -13.81
CA LEU A 81 -14.61 15.47 -12.40
C LEU A 81 -13.99 16.47 -11.43
N GLU A 82 -13.35 17.55 -11.90
CA GLU A 82 -12.53 18.43 -11.08
C GLU A 82 -13.32 19.02 -9.91
N GLN A 83 -14.41 19.74 -10.20
CA GLN A 83 -15.19 20.45 -9.18
C GLN A 83 -15.72 19.50 -8.10
N ARG A 84 -16.20 18.32 -8.51
CA ARG A 84 -16.69 17.29 -7.59
C ARG A 84 -15.57 16.67 -6.77
N SER A 85 -14.40 16.49 -7.38
CA SER A 85 -13.21 15.96 -6.72
C SER A 85 -12.67 16.97 -5.70
N ARG A 86 -12.63 18.26 -6.04
CA ARG A 86 -12.26 19.35 -5.12
C ARG A 86 -13.20 19.44 -3.93
N ALA A 87 -14.51 19.36 -4.17
CA ALA A 87 -15.53 19.37 -3.10
C ALA A 87 -15.40 18.18 -2.13
N CYS A 88 -14.68 17.11 -2.51
CA CYS A 88 -14.37 16.01 -1.60
C CYS A 88 -13.31 16.37 -0.56
N TYR A 89 -12.50 17.41 -0.75
CA TYR A 89 -11.44 17.82 0.17
C TYR A 89 -11.98 18.85 1.18
N ALA A 90 -11.85 18.55 2.47
CA ALA A 90 -12.33 19.38 3.58
C ALA A 90 -11.33 20.47 4.01
N GLY A 91 -11.81 21.71 4.13
CA GLY A 91 -11.12 22.83 4.80
C GLY A 91 -11.08 24.10 3.95
N ASP A 92 -11.63 25.19 4.47
CA ASP A 92 -11.73 26.50 3.79
C ASP A 92 -10.37 27.23 3.69
N ASP A 93 -9.37 26.81 4.49
CA ASP A 93 -8.00 27.37 4.57
C ASP A 93 -6.95 26.55 3.80
N VAL A 94 -7.35 25.67 2.88
CA VAL A 94 -6.41 24.87 2.10
C VAL A 94 -6.36 25.36 0.67
N ASP A 95 -5.22 25.94 0.28
CA ASP A 95 -4.87 26.24 -1.11
C ASP A 95 -4.70 24.94 -1.90
N LEU A 96 -5.82 24.28 -2.24
CA LEU A 96 -5.78 23.22 -3.23
C LEU A 96 -5.32 23.84 -4.56
N PRO A 97 -4.33 23.25 -5.26
CA PRO A 97 -3.83 23.79 -6.52
C PRO A 97 -4.98 24.11 -7.46
N ALA A 98 -5.00 25.24 -8.14
CA ALA A 98 -6.15 25.60 -8.99
C ALA A 98 -6.08 24.89 -10.36
N GLY A 99 -7.25 24.57 -10.92
CA GLY A 99 -7.41 24.12 -12.31
C GLY A 99 -6.49 22.95 -12.70
N ASP A 100 -5.72 23.17 -13.76
CA ASP A 100 -4.82 22.19 -14.39
C ASP A 100 -3.85 21.53 -13.40
N GLU A 101 -3.39 22.27 -12.40
CA GLU A 101 -2.43 21.73 -11.44
C GLU A 101 -3.10 20.68 -10.53
N PHE A 102 -4.37 20.87 -10.17
CA PHE A 102 -5.16 19.85 -9.46
C PHE A 102 -5.41 18.62 -10.33
N VAL A 103 -5.81 18.83 -11.57
CA VAL A 103 -6.05 17.75 -12.54
C VAL A 103 -4.78 16.93 -12.74
N LYS A 104 -3.62 17.59 -12.83
CA LYS A 104 -2.31 16.96 -12.92
C LYS A 104 -1.96 16.13 -11.68
N VAL A 105 -2.24 16.61 -10.46
CA VAL A 105 -2.08 15.78 -9.24
C VAL A 105 -2.93 14.52 -9.35
N MET A 106 -4.22 14.70 -9.63
CA MET A 106 -5.19 13.62 -9.64
C MET A 106 -4.87 12.58 -10.71
N PHE A 107 -4.45 13.04 -11.89
CA PHE A 107 -4.00 12.20 -12.98
C PHE A 107 -2.77 11.38 -12.58
N LEU A 108 -1.69 12.05 -12.15
CA LEU A 108 -0.43 11.40 -11.82
C LEU A 108 -0.61 10.37 -10.70
N ASP A 109 -1.31 10.74 -9.63
CA ASP A 109 -1.54 9.87 -8.48
C ASP A 109 -2.52 8.74 -8.81
N GLY A 110 -3.56 9.02 -9.60
CA GLY A 110 -4.53 8.03 -10.05
C GLY A 110 -3.86 6.94 -10.89
N CYS A 111 -3.11 7.34 -11.91
CA CYS A 111 -2.35 6.42 -12.76
C CYS A 111 -1.31 5.63 -11.96
N PHE A 112 -0.60 6.29 -11.04
CA PHE A 112 0.36 5.63 -10.16
C PHE A 112 -0.31 4.55 -9.30
N ILE A 113 -1.43 4.85 -8.64
CA ILE A 113 -2.15 3.89 -7.77
C ILE A 113 -2.66 2.69 -8.58
N ILE A 114 -3.26 2.94 -9.75
CA ILE A 114 -3.78 1.89 -10.62
C ILE A 114 -2.63 0.97 -11.05
N GLU A 115 -1.54 1.52 -11.56
CA GLU A 115 -0.39 0.75 -12.02
C GLU A 115 0.31 0.00 -10.88
N LEU A 116 0.39 0.60 -9.69
CA LEU A 116 0.91 -0.06 -8.48
C LEU A 116 0.11 -1.31 -8.15
N PHE A 117 -1.23 -1.24 -8.19
CA PHE A 117 -2.08 -2.39 -7.95
C PHE A 117 -1.99 -3.46 -9.06
N LEU A 118 -1.82 -3.04 -10.32
CA LEU A 118 -1.60 -3.98 -11.44
C LEU A 118 -0.26 -4.72 -11.30
N LYS A 119 0.84 -4.01 -11.02
CA LYS A 119 2.15 -4.63 -10.75
C LYS A 119 2.16 -5.50 -9.50
N TYR A 120 1.35 -5.14 -8.50
CA TYR A 120 1.18 -5.97 -7.31
C TYR A 120 0.53 -7.31 -7.67
N SER A 121 -0.58 -7.28 -8.40
CA SER A 121 -1.35 -8.47 -8.78
C SER A 121 -0.63 -9.33 -9.83
N THR A 122 0.09 -8.71 -10.76
CA THR A 122 0.72 -9.39 -11.90
C THR A 122 2.24 -9.22 -11.87
N LYS A 123 2.95 -10.24 -11.39
CA LYS A 123 4.42 -10.21 -11.22
C LYS A 123 5.18 -9.88 -12.51
N VAL A 124 4.67 -10.31 -13.67
CA VAL A 124 5.27 -10.06 -15.00
C VAL A 124 5.37 -8.56 -15.34
N LEU A 125 4.51 -7.72 -14.76
CA LEU A 125 4.52 -6.28 -14.97
C LEU A 125 5.59 -5.54 -14.14
N ARG A 126 6.29 -6.25 -13.23
CA ARG A 126 7.32 -5.66 -12.36
C ARG A 126 8.64 -5.56 -13.12
N ARG A 127 9.19 -4.34 -13.21
CA ARG A 127 10.55 -4.15 -13.73
C ARG A 127 11.56 -4.47 -12.64
N ARG A 128 12.69 -5.09 -12.98
CA ARG A 128 13.76 -5.45 -12.01
C ARG A 128 14.26 -4.25 -11.20
N ASN A 129 14.28 -3.05 -11.80
CA ASN A 129 14.79 -1.82 -11.17
C ASN A 129 13.68 -0.88 -10.67
N ASP A 130 12.47 -1.41 -10.39
CA ASP A 130 11.39 -0.60 -9.84
C ASP A 130 11.59 -0.42 -8.33
N PRO A 131 11.91 0.79 -7.80
CA PRO A 131 12.21 1.00 -6.38
C PRO A 131 11.13 0.47 -5.42
N ILE A 132 9.86 0.44 -5.81
CA ILE A 132 8.77 -0.06 -4.96
C ILE A 132 8.84 -1.58 -4.75
N PHE A 133 9.37 -2.31 -5.73
CA PHE A 133 9.45 -3.77 -5.72
C PHE A 133 10.89 -4.30 -5.59
N ALA A 134 11.88 -3.47 -5.93
CA ALA A 134 13.31 -3.74 -5.87
C ALA A 134 13.87 -3.42 -4.48
N VAL A 135 13.37 -2.38 -3.82
CA VAL A 135 13.71 -2.12 -2.42
C VAL A 135 12.85 -3.03 -1.54
N PRO A 136 13.45 -4.00 -0.86
CA PRO A 136 12.73 -4.92 0.02
C PRO A 136 12.03 -4.14 1.14
N GLY A 137 10.90 -4.63 1.64
CA GLY A 137 10.11 -3.92 2.65
C GLY A 137 9.40 -2.64 2.16
N MET A 138 9.77 -1.99 1.05
CA MET A 138 9.14 -0.73 0.61
C MET A 138 7.64 -0.88 0.34
N LEU A 139 7.24 -1.93 -0.37
CA LEU A 139 5.83 -2.25 -0.59
C LEU A 139 5.10 -2.56 0.73
N TYR A 140 5.77 -3.20 1.69
CA TYR A 140 5.21 -3.48 3.01
C TYR A 140 5.03 -2.18 3.81
N GLU A 141 6.00 -1.27 3.82
CA GLU A 141 5.91 0.04 4.47
C GLU A 141 4.78 0.88 3.86
N LEU A 142 4.65 0.90 2.53
CA LEU A 142 3.58 1.59 1.80
C LEU A 142 2.19 1.01 2.11
N ARG A 143 2.09 -0.31 2.24
CA ARG A 143 0.83 -1.01 2.47
C ARG A 143 0.37 -0.97 3.94
N SER A 144 1.30 -1.07 4.87
CA SER A 144 0.99 -1.30 6.29
C SER A 144 1.08 -0.03 7.14
N GLY A 145 1.74 1.02 6.64
CA GLY A 145 2.11 2.18 7.46
C GLY A 145 3.15 1.85 8.53
N ILE A 146 3.74 0.65 8.51
CA ILE A 146 4.75 0.20 9.46
C ILE A 146 6.12 0.62 8.96
N LYS A 147 6.92 1.25 9.83
CA LYS A 147 8.32 1.59 9.58
C LYS A 147 9.22 0.67 10.39
N ILE A 148 10.23 0.08 9.78
CA ILE A 148 11.21 -0.77 10.46
C ILE A 148 12.46 0.05 10.82
N LYS A 149 12.93 -0.05 12.07
CA LYS A 149 14.13 0.65 12.55
C LYS A 149 14.98 -0.23 13.46
N ARG A 150 16.29 0.00 13.44
CA ARG A 150 17.23 -0.53 14.45
C ARG A 150 16.87 -0.01 15.84
N ALA A 151 16.82 -0.91 16.83
CA ALA A 151 16.67 -0.58 18.23
C ALA A 151 18.03 -0.22 18.86
N LYS A 152 18.00 0.57 19.93
CA LYS A 152 19.19 0.93 20.73
C LYS A 152 19.22 0.05 21.98
N THR A 153 19.43 -1.24 21.79
CA THR A 153 19.45 -2.25 22.86
C THR A 153 20.33 -3.41 22.41
N GLU A 154 21.06 -3.99 23.36
CA GLU A 154 21.85 -5.21 23.17
C GLU A 154 21.02 -6.47 23.50
N ASN A 155 19.82 -6.30 24.06
CA ASN A 155 18.94 -7.43 24.32
C ASN A 155 18.25 -7.86 23.01
N LEU A 156 18.67 -9.02 22.50
CA LEU A 156 18.16 -9.65 21.28
C LEU A 156 16.63 -9.79 21.24
N LEU A 157 16.00 -10.03 22.40
CA LEU A 157 14.57 -10.27 22.51
C LEU A 157 13.72 -8.99 22.61
N ASP A 158 14.35 -7.81 22.73
CA ASP A 158 13.66 -6.55 22.97
C ASP A 158 13.08 -5.92 21.68
N VAL A 159 12.26 -6.69 20.96
CA VAL A 159 11.53 -6.23 19.77
C VAL A 159 10.28 -5.46 20.20
N LYS A 160 10.19 -4.19 19.78
CA LYS A 160 9.13 -3.28 20.20
C LYS A 160 8.34 -2.73 19.02
N PHE A 161 7.02 -2.72 19.15
CA PHE A 161 6.13 -2.04 18.20
C PHE A 161 5.41 -0.87 18.87
N VAL A 162 5.73 0.34 18.46
CA VAL A 162 5.15 1.58 19.02
C VAL A 162 4.80 2.53 17.88
N ASN A 163 3.54 2.96 17.81
CA ASN A 163 3.05 3.97 16.86
C ASN A 163 3.38 3.67 15.38
N GLY A 164 3.22 2.41 14.96
CA GLY A 164 3.53 2.01 13.57
C GLY A 164 5.03 1.87 13.31
N ILE A 165 5.89 1.88 14.33
CA ILE A 165 7.33 1.64 14.17
C ILE A 165 7.68 0.32 14.84
N LEU A 166 8.18 -0.64 14.05
CA LEU A 166 8.77 -1.88 14.54
C LEU A 166 10.26 -1.65 14.75
N ARG A 167 10.69 -1.66 16.01
CA ARG A 167 12.08 -1.55 16.43
C ARG A 167 12.64 -2.93 16.70
N ILE A 168 13.70 -3.29 15.99
CA ILE A 168 14.33 -4.61 16.04
C ILE A 168 15.77 -4.43 16.54
N PRO A 169 16.20 -5.14 17.60
CA PRO A 169 17.60 -5.19 18.01
C PRO A 169 18.54 -5.64 16.88
N PRO A 170 19.84 -5.31 16.95
CA PRO A 170 20.82 -5.84 16.01
C PRO A 170 20.82 -7.37 16.01
N ILE A 171 20.89 -7.96 14.82
CA ILE A 171 20.95 -9.41 14.59
C ILE A 171 22.33 -9.68 13.99
N GLU A 172 23.17 -10.38 14.74
CA GLU A 172 24.53 -10.74 14.33
C GLU A 172 24.58 -12.23 14.03
N VAL A 173 24.92 -12.57 12.78
CA VAL A 173 24.99 -13.95 12.31
C VAL A 173 26.45 -14.36 12.15
N HIS A 174 26.91 -15.24 13.03
CA HIS A 174 28.24 -15.84 13.03
C HIS A 174 28.17 -17.31 12.57
N GLN A 175 29.34 -17.90 12.33
CA GLN A 175 29.47 -19.31 11.93
C GLN A 175 28.81 -20.29 12.93
N HIS A 176 28.73 -19.92 14.20
CA HIS A 176 28.13 -20.74 15.26
C HIS A 176 26.68 -20.36 15.61
N THR A 177 26.10 -19.33 14.98
CA THR A 177 24.74 -18.86 15.32
C THR A 177 23.68 -19.93 15.10
N GLU A 178 23.79 -20.72 14.02
CA GLU A 178 22.87 -21.83 13.76
C GLU A 178 22.94 -22.88 14.87
N LEU A 179 24.15 -23.32 15.24
CA LEU A 179 24.36 -24.33 16.27
C LEU A 179 23.87 -23.86 17.64
N LEU A 180 24.17 -22.61 18.01
CA LEU A 180 23.72 -22.03 19.27
C LEU A 180 22.20 -21.96 19.34
N LEU A 181 21.54 -21.40 18.32
CA LEU A 181 20.09 -21.29 18.29
C LEU A 181 19.40 -22.65 18.28
N ARG A 182 19.95 -23.64 17.56
CA ARG A 182 19.40 -25.01 17.51
C ARG A 182 19.49 -25.70 18.87
N ASN A 183 20.61 -25.57 19.58
CA ASN A 183 20.77 -26.10 20.93
C ASN A 183 19.83 -25.41 21.93
N LEU A 184 19.63 -24.09 21.82
CA LEU A 184 18.71 -23.35 22.67
C LEU A 184 17.24 -23.71 22.39
N ILE A 185 16.86 -23.88 21.13
CA ILE A 185 15.52 -24.39 20.76
C ILE A 185 15.30 -25.78 21.34
N ALA A 186 16.27 -26.69 21.19
CA ALA A 186 16.20 -28.04 21.75
C ALA A 186 16.07 -27.99 23.28
N LEU A 187 16.79 -27.09 23.95
CA LEU A 187 16.67 -26.89 25.39
C LEU A 187 15.26 -26.40 25.78
N GLU A 188 14.69 -25.42 25.08
CA GLU A 188 13.32 -24.95 25.32
C GLU A 188 12.30 -26.08 25.13
N GLN A 189 12.47 -26.92 24.11
CA GLN A 189 11.56 -28.03 23.82
C GLN A 189 11.71 -29.23 24.76
N CYS A 190 12.92 -29.55 25.21
CA CYS A 190 13.18 -30.62 26.17
C CYS A 190 12.72 -30.26 27.59
N SER A 191 12.72 -28.97 27.93
CA SER A 191 12.34 -28.45 29.25
C SER A 191 10.83 -28.34 29.42
N ASN A 192 10.09 -29.37 29.00
CA ASN A 192 8.64 -29.45 28.74
C ASN A 192 7.76 -29.26 30.00
N VAL A 193 7.99 -28.16 30.73
CA VAL A 193 7.15 -27.68 31.83
C VAL A 193 5.92 -27.07 31.19
N HIS A 194 4.75 -27.61 31.50
CA HIS A 194 3.49 -27.10 30.95
C HIS A 194 3.35 -25.59 31.19
N GLY A 195 3.17 -24.82 30.10
CA GLY A 195 2.94 -23.38 30.13
C GLY A 195 4.18 -22.48 30.06
N THR A 196 5.37 -23.00 29.76
CA THR A 196 6.55 -22.16 29.54
C THR A 196 6.56 -21.53 28.14
N VAL A 197 6.76 -20.22 28.09
CA VAL A 197 6.89 -19.46 26.83
C VAL A 197 8.25 -19.76 26.19
N HIS A 198 8.26 -20.22 24.94
CA HIS A 198 9.49 -20.51 24.20
C HIS A 198 10.05 -19.20 23.60
N HIS A 199 10.92 -18.51 24.33
CA HIS A 199 11.44 -17.19 23.96
C HIS A 199 12.35 -17.24 22.72
N VAL A 200 13.29 -18.18 22.70
CA VAL A 200 14.27 -18.34 21.63
C VAL A 200 13.58 -18.87 20.38
N THR A 201 12.72 -19.89 20.50
CA THR A 201 11.89 -20.36 19.38
C THR A 201 11.04 -19.22 18.81
N SER A 202 10.35 -18.46 19.67
CA SER A 202 9.53 -17.32 19.22
C SER A 202 10.35 -16.27 18.49
N TYR A 203 11.57 -16.00 18.95
CA TYR A 203 12.49 -15.08 18.30
C TYR A 203 12.92 -15.58 16.93
N VAL A 204 13.32 -16.85 16.82
CA VAL A 204 13.72 -17.46 15.55
C VAL A 204 12.57 -17.43 14.54
N VAL A 205 11.35 -17.78 14.96
CA VAL A 205 10.15 -17.71 14.11
C VAL A 205 9.86 -16.27 13.67
N LEU A 206 10.00 -15.30 14.57
CA LEU A 206 9.84 -13.89 14.24
C LEU A 206 10.87 -13.45 13.19
N VAL A 207 12.15 -13.77 13.39
CA VAL A 207 13.21 -13.39 12.44
C VAL A 207 13.05 -14.10 11.09
N ALA A 208 12.67 -15.38 11.09
CA ALA A 208 12.35 -16.10 9.85
C ALA A 208 11.19 -15.45 9.09
N SER A 209 10.16 -14.96 9.79
CA SER A 209 9.06 -14.21 9.17
C SER A 209 9.46 -12.84 8.61
N LEU A 210 10.59 -12.29 9.07
CA LEU A 210 11.17 -11.04 8.56
C LEU A 210 12.10 -11.28 7.37
N ILE A 211 12.63 -12.51 7.21
CA ILE A 211 13.66 -12.88 6.24
C ILE A 211 13.15 -14.02 5.34
N GLU A 212 12.14 -13.73 4.51
CA GLU A 212 11.58 -14.70 3.56
C GLU A 212 12.36 -14.79 2.25
N SER A 213 13.22 -13.81 1.96
CA SER A 213 14.00 -13.76 0.74
C SER A 213 15.35 -13.06 0.91
N GLU A 214 16.28 -13.29 -0.02
CA GLU A 214 17.57 -12.58 -0.11
C GLU A 214 17.42 -11.06 -0.11
N ARG A 215 16.31 -10.60 -0.68
CA ARG A 215 15.94 -9.18 -0.66
C ARG A 215 15.73 -8.72 0.78
N ASP A 216 15.02 -9.45 1.62
CA ASP A 216 14.77 -9.04 2.99
C ASP A 216 16.07 -8.95 3.81
N VAL A 217 17.03 -9.85 3.55
CA VAL A 217 18.41 -9.77 4.07
C VAL A 217 19.07 -8.44 3.68
N LYS A 218 19.07 -8.07 2.39
CA LYS A 218 19.62 -6.78 1.92
C LYS A 218 19.01 -5.60 2.67
N PHE A 219 17.70 -5.60 2.85
CA PHE A 219 17.01 -4.47 3.49
C PHE A 219 17.36 -4.32 4.96
N LEU A 220 17.40 -5.43 5.71
CA LEU A 220 17.77 -5.37 7.13
C LEU A 220 19.24 -4.94 7.31
N ARG A 221 20.15 -5.36 6.42
CA ARG A 221 21.53 -4.87 6.39
C ARG A 221 21.62 -3.37 6.12
N GLN A 222 20.90 -2.87 5.11
CA GLN A 222 20.84 -1.43 4.81
C GLN A 222 20.30 -0.59 5.97
N ARG A 223 19.45 -1.17 6.82
CA ARG A 223 18.92 -0.53 8.03
C ARG A 223 19.85 -0.69 9.25
N GLY A 224 20.99 -1.35 9.09
CA GLY A 224 21.93 -1.67 10.17
C GLY A 224 21.35 -2.60 11.23
N ILE A 225 20.33 -3.38 10.86
CA ILE A 225 19.64 -4.32 11.75
C ILE A 225 20.28 -5.70 11.69
N LEU A 226 20.79 -6.11 10.52
CA LEU A 226 21.41 -7.43 10.32
C LEU A 226 22.88 -7.25 9.90
N THR A 227 23.77 -8.00 10.53
CA THR A 227 25.19 -8.14 10.17
C THR A 227 25.54 -9.62 10.13
N SER A 228 26.48 -10.02 9.26
CA SER A 228 26.97 -11.39 9.25
C SER A 228 28.47 -11.45 9.09
N TYR A 229 29.12 -12.41 9.75
CA TYR A 229 30.58 -12.47 9.87
C TYR A 229 31.33 -12.64 8.53
N ASP A 230 30.68 -13.10 7.48
CA ASP A 230 31.27 -13.22 6.13
C ASP A 230 31.24 -11.90 5.32
N ASP A 231 30.99 -10.75 5.97
CA ASP A 231 30.89 -9.44 5.32
C ASP A 231 32.26 -8.84 4.92
N ASP A 232 33.38 -9.52 5.20
CA ASP A 232 34.76 -9.05 4.93
C ASP A 232 35.33 -9.42 3.53
N ASP A 233 34.58 -10.07 2.63
CA ASP A 233 35.13 -10.38 1.29
C ASP A 233 34.13 -10.31 0.12
N ASN A 234 34.62 -9.98 -1.08
CA ASN A 234 33.86 -9.56 -2.27
C ASN A 234 32.96 -10.65 -2.91
N GLY A 235 31.73 -10.88 -2.42
CA GLY A 235 30.78 -11.80 -3.11
C GLY A 235 29.33 -11.73 -2.63
N GLY A 236 28.52 -10.79 -3.14
CA GLY A 236 27.22 -10.42 -2.57
C GLY A 236 26.04 -11.40 -2.74
N GLU A 237 25.93 -12.16 -3.83
CA GLU A 237 24.68 -12.92 -4.12
C GLU A 237 24.55 -14.27 -3.38
N LYS A 238 25.63 -15.06 -3.25
CA LYS A 238 25.56 -16.36 -2.53
C LYS A 238 25.38 -16.21 -1.01
N LYS A 239 25.69 -15.04 -0.45
CA LYS A 239 25.73 -14.77 1.00
C LYS A 239 24.35 -14.48 1.58
N GLU A 240 23.52 -13.78 0.83
CA GLU A 240 22.16 -13.42 1.26
C GLU A 240 21.22 -14.63 1.27
N ALA A 241 21.47 -15.56 0.35
CA ALA A 241 20.77 -16.84 0.32
C ALA A 241 21.04 -17.67 1.60
N GLY A 242 22.23 -17.55 2.18
CA GLY A 242 22.65 -18.32 3.35
C GLY A 242 21.87 -17.96 4.62
N VAL A 243 21.70 -16.67 4.90
CA VAL A 243 21.01 -16.22 6.12
C VAL A 243 19.52 -16.59 6.11
N GLY A 244 18.84 -16.38 4.98
CA GLY A 244 17.43 -16.79 4.84
C GLY A 244 17.25 -18.29 4.99
N LYS A 245 18.14 -19.10 4.39
CA LYS A 245 18.13 -20.56 4.56
C LYS A 245 18.40 -20.99 6.00
N LEU A 246 19.31 -20.33 6.71
CA LEU A 246 19.61 -20.62 8.12
C LEU A 246 18.37 -20.48 9.00
N PHE A 247 17.70 -19.32 8.95
CA PHE A 247 16.51 -19.09 9.79
C PHE A 247 15.31 -19.93 9.34
N GLY A 248 15.19 -20.22 8.03
CA GLY A 248 14.22 -21.17 7.52
C GLY A 248 14.41 -22.57 8.09
N LYS A 249 15.63 -23.12 8.05
CA LYS A 249 15.98 -24.43 8.62
C LYS A 249 15.79 -24.50 10.13
N LEU A 250 16.07 -23.42 10.86
CA LEU A 250 15.83 -23.38 12.30
C LEU A 250 14.34 -23.42 12.68
N CYS A 251 13.43 -23.14 11.73
CA CYS A 251 11.99 -23.27 11.93
C CYS A 251 11.45 -24.64 11.52
N GLU A 252 12.23 -25.46 10.80
CA GLU A 252 11.86 -26.83 10.48
C GLU A 252 11.85 -27.66 11.78
N GLU A 253 10.81 -28.49 11.95
CA GLU A 253 10.68 -29.42 13.11
C GLU A 253 10.43 -28.75 14.47
N VAL A 254 10.09 -27.46 14.49
CA VAL A 254 9.83 -26.71 15.73
C VAL A 254 8.34 -26.61 16.06
N GLU A 255 7.94 -27.13 17.24
CA GLU A 255 6.59 -26.95 17.77
C GLU A 255 6.50 -25.68 18.63
N LEU A 256 5.78 -24.66 18.12
CA LEU A 256 5.50 -23.41 18.84
C LEU A 256 4.03 -23.39 19.27
N LYS A 257 3.76 -23.59 20.56
CA LYS A 257 2.41 -23.57 21.14
C LYS A 257 1.96 -22.16 21.54
N GLU A 258 2.81 -21.42 22.24
CA GLU A 258 2.58 -20.03 22.66
C GLU A 258 3.80 -19.18 22.31
N SER A 259 3.59 -18.05 21.63
CA SER A 259 4.69 -17.17 21.23
C SER A 259 4.92 -16.07 22.24
N TYR A 260 6.19 -15.86 22.61
CA TYR A 260 6.62 -14.67 23.35
C TYR A 260 6.20 -13.37 22.67
N TYR A 261 6.08 -13.38 21.34
CA TYR A 261 5.70 -12.23 20.55
C TYR A 261 4.22 -12.19 20.18
N ASP A 262 3.35 -13.01 20.76
CA ASP A 262 1.91 -12.99 20.44
C ASP A 262 1.31 -11.60 20.65
N GLY A 263 1.57 -10.97 21.81
CA GLY A 263 1.13 -9.60 22.05
C GLY A 263 1.72 -8.57 21.08
N LEU A 264 2.94 -8.79 20.58
CA LEU A 264 3.54 -7.95 19.53
C LEU A 264 2.80 -8.12 18.20
N CYS A 265 2.60 -9.38 17.78
CA CYS A 265 1.86 -9.78 16.59
C CYS A 265 0.43 -9.24 16.63
N GLU A 266 -0.25 -9.32 17.77
CA GLU A 266 -1.58 -8.73 17.99
C GLU A 266 -1.58 -7.22 17.84
N ARG A 267 -0.56 -6.51 18.35
CA ARG A 267 -0.47 -5.05 18.18
C ARG A 267 -0.23 -4.66 16.73
N VAL A 268 0.63 -5.40 16.02
CA VAL A 268 0.91 -5.21 14.58
C VAL A 268 -0.33 -5.51 13.74
N ASN A 269 -0.95 -6.67 13.97
CA ASN A 269 -2.18 -7.11 13.29
C ASN A 269 -3.39 -6.24 13.66
N GLY A 270 -3.44 -5.76 14.90
CA GLY A 270 -4.43 -4.82 15.41
C GLY A 270 -4.29 -3.45 14.75
N HIS A 271 -3.07 -2.97 14.53
CA HIS A 271 -2.81 -1.75 13.75
C HIS A 271 -3.31 -1.90 12.31
N ARG A 272 -2.98 -3.03 11.66
CA ARG A 272 -3.49 -3.41 10.33
C ARG A 272 -5.01 -3.53 10.30
N GLY A 273 -5.60 -4.16 11.32
CA GLY A 273 -7.03 -4.42 11.45
C GLY A 273 -7.83 -3.17 11.78
N LYS A 274 -7.28 -2.21 12.54
CA LYS A 274 -7.88 -0.88 12.74
C LYS A 274 -7.90 -0.10 11.42
N ASN A 275 -6.80 -0.12 10.67
CA ASN A 275 -6.73 0.50 9.34
C ASN A 275 -7.69 -0.18 8.34
N LEU A 276 -7.77 -1.51 8.34
CA LEU A 276 -8.63 -2.28 7.44
C LEU A 276 -10.11 -2.23 7.84
N ARG A 277 -10.45 -2.22 9.14
CA ARG A 277 -11.83 -2.02 9.63
C ARG A 277 -12.29 -0.58 9.40
N ALA A 278 -11.43 0.41 9.58
CA ALA A 278 -11.72 1.79 9.21
C ALA A 278 -11.98 1.92 7.70
N LEU A 279 -11.17 1.25 6.87
CA LEU A 279 -11.35 1.21 5.42
C LEU A 279 -12.63 0.45 5.01
N LYS A 280 -12.89 -0.73 5.58
CA LYS A 280 -14.13 -1.51 5.33
C LYS A 280 -15.39 -0.78 5.83
N LYS A 281 -15.35 -0.08 6.97
CA LYS A 281 -16.48 0.74 7.47
C LYS A 281 -16.74 1.94 6.56
N LYS A 282 -15.68 2.56 6.02
CA LYS A 282 -15.80 3.59 4.96
C LYS A 282 -16.40 3.02 3.67
N LEU A 283 -15.97 1.84 3.22
CA LEU A 283 -16.45 1.20 2.00
C LEU A 283 -17.89 0.65 2.13
N LYS A 284 -18.26 0.05 3.26
CA LYS A 284 -19.62 -0.47 3.53
C LYS A 284 -20.65 0.65 3.64
N ARG A 285 -20.28 1.80 4.22
CA ARG A 285 -21.11 3.02 4.18
C ARG A 285 -21.28 3.56 2.75
N ARG A 286 -20.22 3.53 1.93
CA ARG A 286 -20.31 3.90 0.50
C ARG A 286 -21.12 2.92 -0.35
N ARG A 287 -21.12 1.62 -0.01
CA ARG A 287 -21.89 0.59 -0.72
C ARG A 287 -23.38 0.64 -0.39
N ASN A 288 -23.75 0.88 0.88
CA ASN A 288 -25.16 0.96 1.28
C ASN A 288 -25.83 2.29 0.90
N ASN A 289 -25.08 3.39 0.72
CA ASN A 289 -25.57 4.62 0.08
C ASN A 289 -25.47 4.60 -1.46
N GLY A 290 -25.02 3.49 -2.04
CA GLY A 290 -24.69 3.35 -3.46
C GLY A 290 -25.81 2.79 -4.34
N SER A 291 -27.06 2.74 -3.89
CA SER A 291 -28.19 2.51 -4.79
C SER A 291 -28.45 3.82 -5.54
N ARG A 292 -27.76 4.04 -6.66
CA ARG A 292 -27.86 5.29 -7.43
C ARG A 292 -29.18 5.31 -8.24
N PRO A 293 -30.15 6.20 -7.95
CA PRO A 293 -31.37 6.35 -8.74
C PRO A 293 -31.10 6.80 -10.18
N THR A 294 -29.95 7.41 -10.46
CA THR A 294 -29.56 7.89 -11.79
C THR A 294 -29.31 6.77 -12.80
N LEU A 295 -28.77 5.62 -12.38
CA LEU A 295 -28.58 4.49 -13.31
C LEU A 295 -29.94 3.87 -13.68
N ARG A 296 -30.90 3.82 -12.74
CA ARG A 296 -32.28 3.39 -13.05
C ARG A 296 -32.98 4.37 -13.98
N LEU A 297 -32.79 5.68 -13.77
CA LEU A 297 -33.38 6.71 -14.62
C LEU A 297 -32.81 6.67 -16.06
N VAL A 298 -31.49 6.50 -16.19
CA VAL A 298 -30.82 6.35 -17.49
C VAL A 298 -31.29 5.08 -18.19
N MET A 299 -31.41 3.95 -17.47
CA MET A 299 -31.94 2.70 -18.04
C MET A 299 -33.39 2.87 -18.52
N LEU A 300 -34.26 3.51 -17.72
CA LEU A 300 -35.65 3.80 -18.13
C LEU A 300 -35.71 4.72 -19.34
N PHE A 301 -34.86 5.75 -19.41
CA PHE A 301 -34.76 6.65 -20.55
C PHE A 301 -34.30 5.92 -21.82
N THR A 302 -33.30 5.03 -21.71
CA THR A 302 -32.84 4.24 -22.88
C THR A 302 -33.91 3.27 -23.40
N VAL A 303 -34.70 2.66 -22.51
CA VAL A 303 -35.79 1.77 -22.90
C VAL A 303 -36.92 2.56 -23.57
N LEU A 304 -37.25 3.75 -23.07
CA LEU A 304 -38.26 4.61 -23.68
C LEU A 304 -37.88 5.05 -25.10
N VAL A 305 -36.61 5.46 -25.30
CA VAL A 305 -36.10 5.84 -26.63
C VAL A 305 -36.16 4.66 -27.60
N LEU A 306 -35.85 3.44 -27.14
CA LEU A 306 -35.93 2.24 -27.96
C LEU A 306 -37.38 1.93 -28.39
N LEU A 307 -38.36 2.07 -27.49
CA LEU A 307 -39.78 1.86 -27.81
C LEU A 307 -40.30 2.88 -28.84
N ILE A 308 -39.92 4.16 -28.71
CA ILE A 308 -40.30 5.20 -29.68
C ILE A 308 -39.72 4.88 -31.06
N ALA A 309 -38.46 4.42 -31.13
CA ALA A 309 -37.83 4.02 -32.38
C ALA A 309 -38.56 2.84 -33.04
N ILE A 310 -38.98 1.84 -32.26
CA ILE A 310 -39.74 0.69 -32.77
C ILE A 310 -41.12 1.11 -33.30
N VAL A 311 -41.83 2.01 -32.61
CA VAL A 311 -43.12 2.52 -33.09
C VAL A 311 -42.92 3.33 -34.38
N GLY A 312 -41.89 4.16 -34.45
CA GLY A 312 -41.56 4.93 -35.65
C GLY A 312 -41.19 4.07 -36.87
N THR A 313 -40.47 2.97 -36.66
CA THR A 313 -40.15 2.02 -37.73
C THR A 313 -41.38 1.24 -38.18
N LEU A 314 -42.25 0.81 -37.26
CA LEU A 314 -43.53 0.16 -37.61
C LEU A 314 -44.42 1.10 -38.43
N PHE A 315 -44.53 2.37 -38.04
CA PHE A 315 -45.32 3.36 -38.78
C PHE A 315 -44.75 3.64 -40.16
N SER A 316 -43.42 3.74 -40.28
CA SER A 316 -42.74 3.86 -41.58
C SER A 316 -43.02 2.66 -42.49
N VAL A 317 -42.97 1.43 -41.96
CA VAL A 317 -43.25 0.20 -42.71
C VAL A 317 -44.72 0.13 -43.12
N LEU A 318 -45.66 0.43 -42.22
CA LEU A 318 -47.09 0.47 -42.53
C LEU A 318 -47.42 1.51 -43.61
N THR A 319 -46.80 2.69 -43.53
CA THR A 319 -46.97 3.75 -44.52
C THR A 319 -46.38 3.34 -45.88
N PHE A 320 -45.23 2.66 -45.87
CA PHE A 320 -44.61 2.12 -47.08
C PHE A 320 -45.47 1.04 -47.74
N VAL A 321 -45.99 0.09 -46.95
CA VAL A 321 -46.87 -0.98 -47.43
C VAL A 321 -48.19 -0.42 -47.96
N HIS A 322 -48.80 0.54 -47.25
CA HIS A 322 -50.05 1.17 -47.71
C HIS A 322 -49.85 2.00 -48.98
N ARG A 323 -48.65 2.50 -49.25
CA ARG A 323 -48.32 3.27 -50.46
C ARG A 323 -47.98 2.40 -51.67
N HIS A 324 -47.73 1.10 -51.46
CA HIS A 324 -47.33 0.13 -52.48
C HIS A 324 -48.31 -1.04 -52.67
N ILE A 325 -49.48 -0.96 -52.03
CA ILE A 325 -50.69 -1.76 -52.31
C ILE A 325 -51.71 -0.83 -52.94
#